data_AF-A0A660ULT2-F1
#
_entry.id   AF-A0A660ULT2-F1
#
_cell.length_a   1.000
_cell.length_b   1.000
_cell.length_c   1.000
_cell.angle_alpha   90.00
_cell.angle_beta   90.00
_cell.angle_gamma   90.00
#
_symmetry.space_group_name_H-M   'P 1'
#
loop_
_entity.id
_entity.type
_entity.pdbx_description
1 polymer ?
#
loop_
_entity_poly.entity_id
_entity_poly.type
_entity_poly.pdbx_seq_one_letter_code
_entity_poly.pdbx_strand_id
1 'polypeptide(L)'
;MCGIPLDDIYMVLTPLHSQNFIDINDGIITNNRRLVTKPMWFNGTEISDKAQRAIRNEQVTVVAHNTGYIHCFYDTATIDAGRYQHFTQRLGGYLDAKLTHLNFANFLRSEGEYQKYFQFCRHRRGERMFVKAESLYGYEHGSRFRIHDETFDKLLADVSEEDYSPYQIEGRLCCEQLIGFAEYESIDIQNPQDKKKFATFISPFAQQDAEQCIRDLAEFLRVVPRLPQSPQEYKTADPIKLDPSWSREQVIEYLESIRDTNITADLAFYAYRDMTRCDWRPFVKAAIERCPVSIEKFADDSLEETYRQLIAMPNESIYDGPRLAQPDEVVNFNTGDGIEKAFTLANIIRKRNPDQPVKIDIHEKQDVVKTEKDYAFTTSKGLEQQIKISTDGIKVC
;
A
#
# COMPACT_ATOMS: atom_id res chain seq x y z
N MET A 1 -1.86 -19.71 -7.30
CA MET A 1 -2.82 -18.62 -7.03
C MET A 1 -3.48 -18.88 -5.69
N CYS A 2 -3.76 -17.85 -4.88
CA CYS A 2 -4.29 -18.01 -3.50
C CYS A 2 -5.80 -18.36 -3.44
N GLY A 3 -6.46 -18.53 -4.58
CA GLY A 3 -7.86 -18.99 -4.66
C GLY A 3 -8.92 -17.99 -4.18
N ILE A 4 -8.56 -16.71 -4.01
CA ILE A 4 -9.47 -15.66 -3.53
C ILE A 4 -10.26 -15.09 -4.72
N PRO A 5 -11.60 -15.14 -4.70
CA PRO A 5 -12.45 -14.54 -5.73
C PRO A 5 -12.27 -13.01 -5.79
N LEU A 6 -12.50 -12.43 -6.98
CA LEU A 6 -12.50 -10.97 -7.13
C LEU A 6 -13.62 -10.29 -6.33
N ASP A 7 -14.73 -10.99 -6.06
CA ASP A 7 -15.85 -10.50 -5.24
C ASP A 7 -15.45 -10.12 -3.80
N ASP A 8 -14.32 -10.65 -3.33
CA ASP A 8 -13.79 -10.42 -1.98
C ASP A 8 -12.62 -9.44 -1.98
N ILE A 9 -12.29 -8.81 -3.13
CA ILE A 9 -11.12 -7.94 -3.26
C ILE A 9 -11.54 -6.53 -3.69
N TYR A 10 -11.18 -5.55 -2.88
CA TYR A 10 -11.37 -4.13 -3.14
C TYR A 10 -10.02 -3.44 -3.29
N MET A 11 -9.79 -2.77 -4.40
CA MET A 11 -8.64 -1.89 -4.56
C MET A 11 -8.95 -0.53 -3.96
N VAL A 12 -8.09 -0.07 -3.05
CA VAL A 12 -8.15 1.22 -2.36
C VAL A 12 -6.97 2.05 -2.83
N LEU A 13 -7.26 3.09 -3.61
CA LEU A 13 -6.24 3.92 -4.26
C LEU A 13 -6.23 5.32 -3.67
N THR A 14 -5.04 5.83 -3.41
CA THR A 14 -4.76 7.21 -3.03
C THR A 14 -3.85 7.85 -4.10
N PRO A 15 -3.56 9.17 -4.04
CA PRO A 15 -2.66 9.79 -5.01
C PRO A 15 -1.23 9.21 -5.03
N LEU A 16 -0.79 8.61 -3.92
CA LEU A 16 0.58 8.14 -3.73
C LEU A 16 0.68 6.61 -3.57
N HIS A 17 -0.41 5.93 -3.22
CA HIS A 17 -0.38 4.54 -2.84
C HIS A 17 -1.57 3.74 -3.40
N SER A 18 -1.33 2.47 -3.64
CA SER A 18 -2.37 1.47 -3.86
C SER A 18 -2.32 0.42 -2.76
N GLN A 19 -3.50 0.05 -2.27
CA GLN A 19 -3.69 -1.04 -1.31
C GLN A 19 -4.85 -1.89 -1.78
N ASN A 20 -4.88 -3.16 -1.41
CA ASN A 20 -6.06 -3.99 -1.57
C ASN A 20 -6.61 -4.33 -0.19
N PHE A 21 -7.90 -4.17 0.00
CA PHE A 21 -8.64 -4.75 1.12
C PHE A 21 -9.26 -6.06 0.65
N ILE A 22 -8.90 -7.15 1.31
CA ILE A 22 -9.42 -8.49 1.04
C ILE A 22 -10.39 -8.84 2.16
N ASP A 23 -11.65 -9.05 1.80
CA ASP A 23 -12.74 -9.33 2.73
C ASP A 23 -12.82 -10.81 3.10
N ILE A 24 -11.79 -11.29 3.80
CA ILE A 24 -11.77 -12.63 4.39
C ILE A 24 -11.51 -12.55 5.89
N ASN A 25 -12.19 -13.40 6.66
CA ASN A 25 -12.13 -13.39 8.14
C ASN A 25 -12.45 -12.00 8.72
N ASP A 26 -11.50 -11.36 9.40
CA ASP A 26 -11.62 -10.00 9.95
C ASP A 26 -11.13 -8.90 8.98
N GLY A 27 -10.75 -9.28 7.76
CA GLY A 27 -10.16 -8.41 6.75
C GLY A 27 -8.63 -8.49 6.71
N ILE A 28 -8.09 -8.26 5.52
CA ILE A 28 -6.64 -8.20 5.27
C ILE A 28 -6.36 -7.01 4.36
N ILE A 29 -5.37 -6.18 4.72
CA ILE A 29 -4.85 -5.16 3.81
C ILE A 29 -3.53 -5.61 3.23
N THR A 30 -3.42 -5.57 1.90
CA THR A 30 -2.16 -5.80 1.18
C THR A 30 -1.66 -4.52 0.56
N ASN A 31 -0.34 -4.32 0.55
CA ASN A 31 0.33 -3.32 -0.29
C ASN A 31 1.50 -3.98 -1.04
N ASN A 32 2.26 -3.19 -1.83
CA ASN A 32 3.37 -3.65 -2.68
C ASN A 32 4.38 -4.63 -2.04
N ARG A 33 4.48 -4.72 -0.71
CA ARG A 33 5.42 -5.63 -0.03
C ARG A 33 4.87 -6.36 1.19
N ARG A 34 3.60 -6.16 1.56
CA ARG A 34 3.08 -6.58 2.87
C ARG A 34 1.67 -7.10 2.78
N LEU A 35 1.38 -8.11 3.59
CA LEU A 35 0.06 -8.58 3.94
C LEU A 35 -0.12 -8.27 5.43
N VAL A 36 -1.16 -7.51 5.77
CA VAL A 36 -1.42 -7.01 7.12
C VAL A 36 -2.78 -7.50 7.55
N THR A 37 -2.82 -8.36 8.55
CA THR A 37 -4.05 -8.79 9.22
C THR A 37 -4.45 -7.76 10.27
N LYS A 38 -5.70 -7.83 10.76
CA LYS A 38 -6.18 -6.93 11.80
C LYS A 38 -5.31 -6.94 13.08
N PRO A 39 -4.87 -8.09 13.63
CA PRO A 39 -3.93 -8.10 14.75
C PRO A 39 -2.59 -7.42 14.45
N MET A 40 -2.07 -7.59 13.23
CA MET A 40 -0.84 -6.91 12.81
C MET A 40 -1.06 -5.39 12.72
N TRP A 41 -2.21 -4.96 12.22
CA TRP A 41 -2.56 -3.54 12.09
C TRP A 41 -2.44 -2.78 13.41
N PHE A 42 -2.88 -3.38 14.53
CA PHE A 42 -2.87 -2.78 15.85
C PHE A 42 -1.77 -3.32 16.77
N ASN A 43 -0.66 -3.85 16.25
CA ASN A 43 0.40 -4.42 17.09
C ASN A 43 1.42 -3.38 17.62
N GLY A 44 1.26 -2.09 17.28
CA GLY A 44 2.11 -0.99 17.76
C GLY A 44 3.57 -1.09 17.33
N THR A 45 3.84 -1.58 16.12
CA THR A 45 5.20 -1.61 15.55
C THR A 45 5.37 -0.58 14.44
N GLU A 46 6.61 -0.13 14.20
CA GLU A 46 6.93 0.80 13.11
C GLU A 46 6.47 0.29 11.73
N ILE A 47 6.45 -1.04 11.54
CA ILE A 47 5.94 -1.67 10.31
C ILE A 47 4.44 -1.42 10.15
N SER A 48 3.69 -1.48 11.24
CA SER A 48 2.25 -1.21 11.25
C SER A 48 1.99 0.26 10.98
N ASP A 49 2.72 1.20 11.59
CA ASP A 49 2.57 2.64 11.32
C ASP A 49 2.80 2.95 9.83
N LYS A 50 3.85 2.36 9.25
CA LYS A 50 4.14 2.47 7.81
C LYS A 50 3.02 1.87 6.95
N ALA A 51 2.34 0.81 7.40
CA ALA A 51 1.21 0.22 6.69
C ALA A 51 -0.07 1.06 6.80
N GLN A 52 -0.28 1.74 7.94
CA GLN A 52 -1.43 2.60 8.19
C GLN A 52 -1.35 3.94 7.47
N ARG A 53 -0.14 4.44 7.16
CA ARG A 53 0.12 5.79 6.64
C ARG A 53 -0.84 6.26 5.55
N ALA A 54 -1.04 5.44 4.51
CA ALA A 54 -1.86 5.84 3.36
C ALA A 54 -3.33 6.05 3.77
N ILE A 55 -3.95 5.05 4.38
CA ILE A 55 -5.35 5.11 4.83
C ILE A 55 -5.57 6.18 5.92
N ARG A 56 -4.62 6.38 6.82
CA ARG A 56 -4.73 7.36 7.92
C ARG A 56 -4.59 8.80 7.43
N ASN A 57 -3.67 9.06 6.50
CA ASN A 57 -3.23 10.43 6.19
C ASN A 57 -3.57 10.92 4.78
N GLU A 58 -4.12 10.08 3.90
CA GLU A 58 -4.39 10.42 2.51
C GLU A 58 -5.90 10.38 2.20
N GLN A 59 -6.30 11.03 1.11
CA GLN A 59 -7.65 10.89 0.56
C GLN A 59 -7.66 9.62 -0.29
N VAL A 60 -8.60 8.71 -0.03
CA VAL A 60 -8.86 7.62 -0.97
C VAL A 60 -9.55 8.24 -2.18
N THR A 61 -8.87 8.21 -3.32
CA THR A 61 -9.34 8.78 -4.58
C THR A 61 -10.21 7.82 -5.34
N VAL A 62 -9.91 6.52 -5.30
CA VAL A 62 -10.67 5.48 -5.99
C VAL A 62 -10.86 4.27 -5.10
N VAL A 63 -12.06 3.72 -5.10
CA VAL A 63 -12.30 2.34 -4.68
C VAL A 63 -12.79 1.57 -5.90
N ALA A 64 -12.09 0.48 -6.26
CA ALA A 64 -12.46 -0.37 -7.38
C ALA A 64 -12.75 -1.80 -6.91
N HIS A 65 -13.73 -2.41 -7.56
CA HIS A 65 -14.24 -3.76 -7.31
C HIS A 65 -14.62 -4.35 -8.66
N ASN A 66 -14.83 -5.67 -8.76
CA ASN A 66 -15.16 -6.28 -10.06
C ASN A 66 -16.51 -5.80 -10.64
N THR A 67 -17.40 -5.26 -9.80
CA THR A 67 -18.66 -4.62 -10.23
C THR A 67 -18.48 -3.21 -10.78
N GLY A 68 -17.31 -2.58 -10.61
CA GLY A 68 -17.06 -1.20 -11.04
C GLY A 68 -16.22 -0.40 -10.04
N TYR A 69 -16.25 0.92 -10.15
CA TYR A 69 -15.46 1.81 -9.28
C TYR A 69 -16.26 3.03 -8.81
N ILE A 70 -15.73 3.67 -7.76
CA ILE A 70 -16.17 4.98 -7.26
C ILE A 70 -14.94 5.89 -7.13
N HIS A 71 -15.10 7.17 -7.47
CA HIS A 71 -14.02 8.14 -7.51
C HIS A 71 -14.38 9.40 -6.71
N CYS A 72 -13.44 9.99 -5.99
CA CYS A 72 -13.72 11.16 -5.13
C CYS A 72 -14.00 12.46 -5.90
N PHE A 73 -13.64 12.52 -7.20
CA PHE A 73 -13.85 13.69 -8.06
C PHE A 73 -15.02 13.58 -9.03
N TYR A 74 -15.53 12.36 -9.31
CA TYR A 74 -16.57 12.16 -10.33
C TYR A 74 -17.93 11.94 -9.67
N ASP A 75 -18.96 12.55 -10.23
CA ASP A 75 -20.34 12.46 -9.72
C ASP A 75 -21.03 11.13 -10.04
N THR A 76 -20.41 10.29 -10.87
CA THR A 76 -20.92 8.98 -11.27
C THR A 76 -20.02 7.88 -10.74
N ALA A 77 -20.60 6.85 -10.14
CA ALA A 77 -19.92 5.60 -9.83
C ALA A 77 -20.55 4.43 -10.60
N THR A 78 -19.74 3.42 -10.90
CA THR A 78 -20.22 2.16 -11.51
C THR A 78 -20.20 0.98 -10.55
N ILE A 79 -19.48 1.10 -9.43
CA ILE A 79 -19.49 0.07 -8.39
C ILE A 79 -20.92 -0.18 -7.89
N ASP A 80 -21.27 -1.44 -7.65
CA ASP A 80 -22.54 -1.76 -7.01
C ASP A 80 -22.64 -1.09 -5.64
N ALA A 81 -23.73 -0.35 -5.40
CA ALA A 81 -23.89 0.44 -4.17
C ALA A 81 -23.93 -0.45 -2.92
N GLY A 82 -24.52 -1.64 -3.00
CA GLY A 82 -24.55 -2.61 -1.91
C GLY A 82 -23.15 -3.14 -1.59
N ARG A 83 -22.35 -3.43 -2.63
CA ARG A 83 -20.95 -3.84 -2.49
C ARG A 83 -20.07 -2.73 -1.89
N TYR A 84 -20.31 -1.48 -2.25
CA TYR A 84 -19.57 -0.35 -1.67
C TYR A 84 -19.94 -0.11 -0.19
N GLN A 85 -21.22 -0.22 0.15
CA GLN A 85 -21.68 -0.15 1.53
C GLN A 85 -21.09 -1.28 2.39
N HIS A 86 -21.13 -2.52 1.86
CA HIS A 86 -20.52 -3.69 2.49
C HIS A 86 -19.02 -3.46 2.73
N PHE A 87 -18.27 -3.04 1.70
CA PHE A 87 -16.87 -2.66 1.83
C PHE A 87 -16.64 -1.63 2.94
N THR A 88 -17.41 -0.55 2.95
CA THR A 88 -17.26 0.52 3.96
C THR A 88 -17.45 -0.02 5.38
N GLN A 89 -18.44 -0.89 5.59
CA GLN A 89 -18.68 -1.54 6.87
C GLN A 89 -17.53 -2.48 7.26
N ARG A 90 -17.07 -3.31 6.32
CA ARG A 90 -16.01 -4.31 6.57
C ARG A 90 -14.66 -3.67 6.80
N LEU A 91 -14.30 -2.66 6.01
CA LEU A 91 -13.10 -1.86 6.22
C LEU A 91 -13.19 -1.09 7.55
N GLY A 92 -14.32 -0.48 7.86
CA GLY A 92 -14.53 0.19 9.16
C GLY A 92 -14.35 -0.77 10.33
N GLY A 93 -14.89 -1.98 10.22
CA GLY A 93 -14.67 -3.05 11.21
C GLY A 93 -13.22 -3.50 11.30
N TYR A 94 -12.49 -3.59 10.19
CA TYR A 94 -11.05 -3.89 10.18
C TYR A 94 -10.23 -2.78 10.87
N LEU A 95 -10.59 -1.52 10.63
CA LEU A 95 -9.92 -0.32 11.15
C LEU A 95 -10.34 0.09 12.57
N ASP A 96 -11.13 -0.74 13.24
CA ASP A 96 -11.61 -0.52 14.61
C ASP A 96 -11.19 -1.67 15.54
N ALA A 97 -10.54 -1.32 16.65
CA ALA A 97 -10.11 -2.24 17.70
C ALA A 97 -10.75 -1.87 19.04
N LYS A 98 -11.15 -2.90 19.80
CA LYS A 98 -11.65 -2.73 21.16
C LYS A 98 -10.52 -2.37 22.11
N LEU A 99 -10.81 -1.54 23.12
CA LEU A 99 -9.92 -1.36 24.25
C LEU A 99 -9.84 -2.68 25.05
N THR A 100 -8.66 -3.29 25.06
CA THR A 100 -8.35 -4.54 25.77
C THR A 100 -6.95 -4.41 26.37
N HIS A 101 -6.58 -5.31 27.29
CA HIS A 101 -5.20 -5.37 27.81
C HIS A 101 -4.16 -5.43 26.69
N LEU A 102 -4.39 -6.28 25.67
CA LEU A 102 -3.48 -6.42 24.54
C LEU A 102 -3.39 -5.14 23.70
N ASN A 103 -4.52 -4.54 23.32
CA ASN A 103 -4.49 -3.34 22.48
C ASN A 103 -3.97 -2.11 23.23
N PHE A 104 -4.17 -2.03 24.54
CA PHE A 104 -3.54 -0.99 25.36
C PHE A 104 -2.03 -1.19 25.47
N ALA A 105 -1.56 -2.43 25.62
CA ALA A 105 -0.14 -2.72 25.54
C ALA A 105 0.44 -2.37 24.16
N ASN A 106 -0.27 -2.70 23.08
CA ASN A 106 0.15 -2.33 21.74
C ASN A 106 0.20 -0.81 21.54
N PHE A 107 -0.73 -0.06 22.11
CA PHE A 107 -0.69 1.39 22.14
C PHE A 107 0.57 1.91 22.84
N LEU A 108 0.87 1.43 24.05
CA LEU A 108 2.08 1.84 24.79
C LEU A 108 3.39 1.42 24.10
N ARG A 109 3.35 0.40 23.23
CA ARG A 109 4.48 0.03 22.37
C ARG A 109 4.74 1.07 21.28
N SER A 110 3.68 1.61 20.68
CA SER A 110 3.74 2.69 19.69
C SER A 110 4.15 4.01 20.35
N GLU A 111 3.43 4.37 21.42
CA GLU A 111 3.55 5.64 22.13
C GLU A 111 4.38 5.48 23.41
N GLY A 112 5.67 5.17 23.22
CA GLY A 112 6.59 4.84 24.32
C GLY A 112 6.74 5.94 25.38
N GLU A 113 6.46 7.19 25.04
CA GLU A 113 6.51 8.33 25.95
C GLU A 113 5.52 8.24 27.12
N TYR A 114 4.42 7.48 26.96
CA TYR A 114 3.44 7.27 28.01
C TYR A 114 3.80 6.16 28.99
N GLN A 115 4.77 5.29 28.67
CA GLN A 115 5.14 4.14 29.51
C GLN A 115 5.50 4.56 30.95
N LYS A 116 6.13 5.73 31.12
CA LYS A 116 6.52 6.28 32.43
C LYS A 116 5.36 6.44 33.43
N TYR A 117 4.11 6.49 32.97
CA TYR A 117 2.91 6.61 33.81
C TYR A 117 2.33 5.27 34.25
N PHE A 118 2.81 4.16 33.70
CA PHE A 118 2.20 2.86 33.87
C PHE A 118 3.15 1.83 34.51
N GLN A 119 2.53 0.79 35.07
CA GLN A 119 3.17 -0.40 35.62
C GLN A 119 2.27 -1.62 35.35
N PHE A 120 2.85 -2.81 35.35
CA PHE A 120 2.14 -4.08 35.20
C PHE A 120 2.15 -4.85 36.53
N CYS A 121 1.06 -5.58 36.82
CA CYS A 121 0.96 -6.40 38.02
C CYS A 121 0.92 -7.88 37.68
N ARG A 122 1.83 -8.64 38.31
CA ARG A 122 1.85 -10.10 38.24
C ARG A 122 1.59 -10.68 39.62
N HIS A 123 0.87 -11.79 39.68
CA HIS A 123 0.82 -12.64 40.87
C HIS A 123 1.93 -13.69 40.79
N ARG A 124 2.86 -13.68 41.76
CA ARG A 124 3.94 -14.68 41.88
C ARG A 124 3.91 -15.26 43.30
N ARG A 125 3.72 -16.57 43.42
CA ARG A 125 3.70 -17.31 44.71
C ARG A 125 2.74 -16.73 45.77
N GLY A 126 1.61 -16.14 45.34
CA GLY A 126 0.61 -15.55 46.25
C GLY A 126 0.85 -14.08 46.60
N GLU A 127 1.96 -13.48 46.14
CA GLU A 127 2.25 -12.06 46.32
C GLU A 127 2.07 -11.29 45.00
N ARG A 128 1.65 -10.02 45.12
CA ARG A 128 1.56 -9.11 43.98
C ARG A 128 2.92 -8.46 43.76
N MET A 129 3.45 -8.61 42.56
CA MET A 129 4.68 -7.96 42.13
C MET A 129 4.36 -6.94 41.03
N PHE A 130 5.07 -5.83 41.03
CA PHE A 130 4.90 -4.71 40.11
C PHE A 130 6.19 -4.46 39.34
N VAL A 131 6.06 -4.16 38.05
CA VAL A 131 7.20 -3.79 37.18
C VAL A 131 6.83 -2.53 36.40
N LYS A 132 7.78 -1.61 36.25
CA LYS A 132 7.61 -0.41 35.43
C LYS A 132 7.35 -0.79 33.98
N ALA A 133 6.46 -0.08 33.30
CA ALA A 133 6.14 -0.41 31.91
C ALA A 133 7.38 -0.28 31.00
N GLU A 134 8.18 0.78 31.12
CA GLU A 134 9.37 0.97 30.28
C GLU A 134 10.44 -0.10 30.49
N SER A 135 10.57 -0.63 31.71
CA SER A 135 11.44 -1.77 31.98
C SER A 135 10.94 -3.01 31.23
N LEU A 136 9.64 -3.31 31.35
CA LEU A 136 9.04 -4.48 30.70
C LEU A 136 9.07 -4.42 29.17
N TYR A 137 8.83 -3.25 28.57
CA TYR A 137 9.01 -3.04 27.13
C TYR A 137 10.48 -3.16 26.71
N GLY A 138 11.43 -2.81 27.58
CA GLY A 138 12.86 -3.08 27.37
C GLY A 138 13.15 -4.58 27.21
N TYR A 139 12.58 -5.42 28.07
CA TYR A 139 12.66 -6.88 27.93
C TYR A 139 11.95 -7.40 26.67
N GLU A 140 10.77 -6.86 26.35
CA GLU A 140 10.03 -7.22 25.14
C GLU A 140 10.88 -6.99 23.88
N HIS A 141 11.52 -5.82 23.78
CA HIS A 141 12.37 -5.46 22.63
C HIS A 141 13.53 -6.44 22.41
N GLY A 142 14.10 -6.97 23.50
CA GLY A 142 15.18 -7.96 23.47
C GLY A 142 14.74 -9.41 23.30
N SER A 143 13.44 -9.68 23.22
CA SER A 143 12.90 -11.05 23.23
C SER A 143 11.96 -11.31 22.05
N ARG A 144 11.54 -12.58 21.91
CA ARG A 144 10.47 -12.98 20.98
C ARG A 144 9.08 -12.97 21.61
N PHE A 145 8.99 -12.65 22.90
CA PHE A 145 7.75 -12.68 23.67
C PHE A 145 7.11 -11.30 23.70
N ARG A 146 5.78 -11.21 23.82
CA ARG A 146 5.09 -9.92 23.90
C ARG A 146 4.22 -9.75 25.13
N ILE A 147 4.04 -8.50 25.51
CA ILE A 147 3.15 -8.10 26.60
C ILE A 147 1.70 -8.37 26.19
N HIS A 148 0.96 -9.05 27.06
CA HIS A 148 -0.45 -9.43 26.90
C HIS A 148 -0.80 -10.28 25.66
N ASP A 149 0.18 -10.94 25.03
CA ASP A 149 -0.07 -12.04 24.10
C ASP A 149 0.02 -13.41 24.81
N GLU A 150 -0.08 -14.50 24.04
CA GLU A 150 0.00 -15.89 24.55
C GLU A 150 1.36 -16.25 25.19
N THR A 151 2.39 -15.44 24.98
CA THR A 151 3.74 -15.63 25.48
C THR A 151 4.07 -14.74 26.68
N PHE A 152 3.12 -13.92 27.13
CA PHE A 152 3.37 -12.92 28.17
C PHE A 152 3.93 -13.51 29.47
N ASP A 153 3.45 -14.67 29.90
CA ASP A 153 3.96 -15.35 31.09
C ASP A 153 5.45 -15.71 31.01
N LYS A 154 5.94 -15.98 29.79
CA LYS A 154 7.36 -16.25 29.52
C LYS A 154 8.17 -14.95 29.59
N LEU A 155 7.66 -13.87 29.00
CA LEU A 155 8.29 -12.55 29.12
C LEU A 155 8.46 -12.16 30.58
N LEU A 156 7.41 -12.33 31.38
CA LEU A 156 7.45 -12.04 32.81
C LEU A 156 8.43 -12.95 33.58
N ALA A 157 8.73 -14.15 33.09
CA ALA A 157 9.73 -15.03 33.70
C ALA A 157 11.17 -14.59 33.41
N ASP A 158 11.40 -13.85 32.32
CA ASP A 158 12.71 -13.34 31.91
C ASP A 158 13.10 -12.03 32.62
N VAL A 159 12.13 -11.35 33.26
CA VAL A 159 12.37 -10.12 34.01
C VAL A 159 13.20 -10.41 35.28
N SER A 160 14.27 -9.66 35.47
CA SER A 160 15.13 -9.74 36.66
C SER A 160 14.33 -9.50 37.96
N GLU A 161 14.69 -10.20 39.04
CA GLU A 161 14.05 -10.00 40.34
C GLU A 161 14.25 -8.58 40.89
N GLU A 162 15.34 -7.91 40.50
CA GLU A 162 15.64 -6.53 40.90
C GLU A 162 14.70 -5.49 40.26
N ASP A 163 14.11 -5.81 39.11
CA ASP A 163 13.16 -4.92 38.41
C ASP A 163 11.74 -5.03 38.97
N TYR A 164 11.49 -6.03 39.82
CA TYR A 164 10.20 -6.21 40.48
C TYR A 164 10.15 -5.50 41.83
N SER A 165 9.00 -4.89 42.10
CA SER A 165 8.67 -4.32 43.41
C SER A 165 7.50 -5.09 44.05
N PRO A 166 7.58 -5.44 45.35
CA PRO A 166 6.45 -6.02 46.08
C PRO A 166 5.35 -4.99 46.40
N TYR A 167 5.63 -3.70 46.21
CA TYR A 167 4.68 -2.61 46.40
C TYR A 167 4.41 -1.88 45.09
N GLN A 168 3.23 -1.27 44.98
CA GLN A 168 2.93 -0.38 43.86
C GLN A 168 3.97 0.73 43.78
N ILE A 169 4.49 0.95 42.58
CA ILE A 169 5.48 1.99 42.34
C ILE A 169 4.75 3.35 42.36
N GLU A 170 5.25 4.27 43.19
CA GLU A 170 4.65 5.60 43.37
C GLU A 170 4.59 6.37 42.05
N GLY A 171 3.49 7.11 41.85
CA GLY A 171 3.26 7.91 40.65
C GLY A 171 2.88 7.11 39.40
N ARG A 172 2.55 5.81 39.51
CA ARG A 172 2.19 4.96 38.37
C ARG A 172 0.87 4.24 38.53
N LEU A 173 0.10 4.15 37.44
CA LEU A 173 -1.13 3.40 37.36
C LEU A 173 -0.87 1.97 36.86
N CYS A 174 -1.51 0.99 37.49
CA CYS A 174 -1.48 -0.39 37.01
C CYS A 174 -2.32 -0.52 35.72
N CYS A 175 -1.73 -1.06 34.64
CA CYS A 175 -2.44 -1.30 33.38
C CYS A 175 -3.72 -2.13 33.59
N GLU A 176 -3.66 -3.14 34.46
CA GLU A 176 -4.81 -3.99 34.77
C GLU A 176 -5.93 -3.23 35.49
N GLN A 177 -5.60 -2.25 36.34
CA GLN A 177 -6.59 -1.41 36.99
C GLN A 177 -7.26 -0.45 35.99
N LEU A 178 -6.49 0.07 35.04
CA LEU A 178 -7.02 0.94 33.98
C LEU A 178 -8.05 0.20 33.13
N ILE A 179 -7.72 -1.00 32.67
CA ILE A 179 -8.64 -1.82 31.87
C ILE A 179 -9.85 -2.25 32.71
N GLY A 180 -9.65 -2.68 33.96
CA GLY A 180 -10.76 -3.01 34.86
C GLY A 180 -11.70 -1.84 35.11
N PHE A 181 -11.19 -0.60 35.21
CA PHE A 181 -12.02 0.61 35.26
C PHE A 181 -12.82 0.81 33.98
N ALA A 182 -12.17 0.66 32.81
CA ALA A 182 -12.83 0.80 31.52
C ALA A 182 -13.98 -0.20 31.35
N GLU A 183 -13.80 -1.44 31.80
CA GLU A 183 -14.83 -2.48 31.78
C GLU A 183 -15.97 -2.18 32.76
N TYR A 184 -15.64 -1.84 34.01
CA TYR A 184 -16.63 -1.55 35.05
C TYR A 184 -17.53 -0.37 34.68
N GLU A 185 -16.93 0.71 34.17
CA GLU A 185 -17.65 1.91 33.75
C GLU A 185 -18.21 1.82 32.33
N SER A 186 -17.98 0.71 31.61
CA SER A 186 -18.38 0.50 30.21
C SER A 186 -17.94 1.64 29.28
N ILE A 187 -16.67 2.05 29.41
CA ILE A 187 -16.06 3.16 28.67
C ILE A 187 -16.08 2.87 27.16
N ASP A 188 -16.78 3.71 26.40
CA ASP A 188 -16.56 3.84 24.97
C ASP A 188 -15.49 4.91 24.74
N ILE A 189 -14.26 4.48 24.45
CA ILE A 189 -13.11 5.36 24.22
C ILE A 189 -13.33 6.34 23.06
N GLN A 190 -14.35 6.14 22.22
CA GLN A 190 -14.67 7.01 21.10
C GLN A 190 -15.73 8.05 21.46
N ASN A 191 -16.46 7.85 22.57
CA ASN A 191 -17.40 8.80 23.12
C ASN A 191 -16.68 9.96 23.83
N PRO A 192 -17.00 11.24 23.53
CA PRO A 192 -16.34 12.39 24.15
C PRO A 192 -16.46 12.48 25.69
N GLN A 193 -17.59 12.06 26.27
CA GLN A 193 -17.80 12.10 27.72
C GLN A 193 -16.95 11.04 28.42
N ASP A 194 -16.91 9.83 27.85
CA ASP A 194 -16.12 8.73 28.38
C ASP A 194 -14.62 9.00 28.23
N LYS A 195 -14.17 9.62 27.13
CA LYS A 195 -12.78 10.13 27.01
C LYS A 195 -12.42 11.04 28.18
N LYS A 196 -13.28 12.00 28.53
CA LYS A 196 -13.05 12.92 29.65
C LYS A 196 -13.00 12.20 30.99
N LYS A 197 -13.92 11.24 31.21
CA LYS A 197 -13.95 10.40 32.40
C LYS A 197 -12.68 9.58 32.54
N PHE A 198 -12.21 8.99 31.44
CA PHE A 198 -11.01 8.17 31.41
C PHE A 198 -9.73 9.01 31.60
N ALA A 199 -9.66 10.20 30.99
CA ALA A 199 -8.57 11.16 31.23
C ALA A 199 -8.52 11.60 32.70
N THR A 200 -9.68 11.86 33.31
CA THR A 200 -9.80 12.21 34.73
C THR A 200 -9.30 11.07 35.63
N PHE A 201 -9.57 9.82 35.26
CA PHE A 201 -9.11 8.66 36.02
C PHE A 201 -7.57 8.54 36.02
N ILE A 202 -6.91 8.83 34.89
CA ILE A 202 -5.45 8.75 34.79
C ILE A 202 -4.71 10.03 35.21
N SER A 203 -5.40 11.15 35.39
CA SER A 203 -4.78 12.45 35.69
C SER A 203 -3.90 12.49 36.95
N PRO A 204 -4.16 11.73 38.04
CA PRO A 204 -3.24 11.70 39.18
C PRO A 204 -1.84 11.18 38.83
N PHE A 205 -1.71 10.42 37.73
CA PHE A 205 -0.47 9.80 37.28
C PHE A 205 0.13 10.53 36.07
N ALA A 206 -0.70 10.76 35.03
CA ALA A 206 -0.27 11.37 33.77
C ALA A 206 -0.29 12.91 33.79
N GLN A 207 -0.89 13.52 34.82
CA GLN A 207 -0.96 14.97 35.01
C GLN A 207 -1.46 15.69 33.74
N GLN A 208 -0.66 16.61 33.18
CA GLN A 208 -1.00 17.37 31.98
C GLN A 208 -1.10 16.52 30.70
N ASP A 209 -0.49 15.34 30.67
CA ASP A 209 -0.47 14.45 29.50
C ASP A 209 -1.72 13.56 29.44
N ALA A 210 -2.56 13.56 30.49
CA ALA A 210 -3.72 12.67 30.61
C ALA A 210 -4.70 12.78 29.43
N GLU A 211 -5.07 14.00 29.04
CA GLU A 211 -6.01 14.18 27.92
C GLU A 211 -5.39 13.79 26.58
N GLN A 212 -4.11 14.07 26.38
CA GLN A 212 -3.41 13.72 25.13
C GLN A 212 -3.25 12.19 25.02
N CYS A 213 -2.83 11.52 26.08
CA CYS A 213 -2.74 10.06 26.15
C CYS A 213 -4.05 9.36 25.77
N ILE A 214 -5.19 9.86 26.28
CA ILE A 214 -6.50 9.28 25.94
C ILE A 214 -6.93 9.61 24.50
N ARG A 215 -6.57 10.79 23.97
CA ARG A 215 -6.79 11.09 22.54
C ARG A 215 -5.99 10.15 21.65
N ASP A 216 -4.71 9.98 21.92
CA ASP A 216 -3.81 9.13 21.13
C ASP A 216 -4.24 7.67 21.21
N LEU A 217 -4.67 7.19 22.38
CA LEU A 217 -5.25 5.86 22.53
C LEU A 217 -6.52 5.69 21.67
N ALA A 218 -7.40 6.69 21.63
CA ALA A 218 -8.60 6.64 20.79
C ALA A 218 -8.24 6.62 19.30
N GLU A 219 -7.25 7.41 18.87
CA GLU A 219 -6.76 7.45 17.49
C GLU A 219 -5.97 6.19 17.11
N PHE A 220 -5.33 5.52 18.06
CA PHE A 220 -4.68 4.24 17.88
C PHE A 220 -5.72 3.14 17.64
N LEU A 221 -6.79 3.12 18.43
CA LEU A 221 -7.84 2.08 18.39
C LEU A 221 -8.80 2.23 17.21
N ARG A 222 -8.92 3.41 16.59
CA ARG A 222 -9.81 3.62 15.44
C ARG A 222 -9.15 4.50 14.39
N VAL A 223 -9.01 3.95 13.19
CA VAL A 223 -8.63 4.70 11.98
C VAL A 223 -9.89 5.02 11.18
N VAL A 224 -10.13 6.31 10.91
CA VAL A 224 -11.25 6.74 10.07
C VAL A 224 -10.74 7.06 8.67
N PRO A 225 -10.99 6.21 7.66
CA PRO A 225 -10.52 6.46 6.30
C PRO A 225 -11.32 7.58 5.65
N ARG A 226 -10.65 8.42 4.85
CA ARG A 226 -11.33 9.38 3.98
C ARG A 226 -11.72 8.73 2.66
N LEU A 227 -12.85 8.03 2.66
CA LEU A 227 -13.37 7.34 1.49
C LEU A 227 -14.06 8.29 0.50
N PRO A 228 -14.16 7.94 -0.79
CA PRO A 228 -15.02 8.63 -1.75
C PRO A 228 -16.45 8.74 -1.21
N GLN A 229 -17.00 9.95 -1.25
CA GLN A 229 -18.38 10.18 -0.79
C GLN A 229 -19.38 9.63 -1.80
N SER A 230 -20.64 9.51 -1.38
CA SER A 230 -21.70 9.00 -2.25
C SER A 230 -21.78 9.80 -3.55
N PRO A 231 -21.71 9.14 -4.72
CA PRO A 231 -21.86 9.80 -6.00
C PRO A 231 -23.29 10.33 -6.13
N GLN A 232 -23.52 11.26 -7.05
CA GLN A 232 -24.88 11.70 -7.39
C GLN A 232 -25.65 10.61 -8.13
N GLU A 233 -24.94 9.78 -8.90
CA GLU A 233 -25.53 8.74 -9.74
C GLU A 233 -24.73 7.43 -9.66
N TYR A 234 -25.43 6.31 -9.50
CA TYR A 234 -24.87 4.97 -9.68
C TYR A 234 -25.32 4.40 -11.04
N LYS A 235 -24.37 4.07 -11.90
CA LYS A 235 -24.62 3.42 -13.20
C LYS A 235 -24.28 1.96 -13.11
N THR A 236 -25.20 1.09 -13.50
CA THR A 236 -24.93 -0.34 -13.56
C THR A 236 -23.91 -0.63 -14.65
N ALA A 237 -22.86 -1.37 -14.30
CA ALA A 237 -21.92 -1.98 -15.22
C ALA A 237 -21.97 -3.50 -15.06
N ASP A 238 -21.73 -4.24 -16.14
CA ASP A 238 -21.63 -5.69 -16.06
C ASP A 238 -20.37 -6.08 -15.26
N PRO A 239 -20.49 -6.85 -14.17
CA PRO A 239 -19.35 -7.23 -13.35
C PRO A 239 -18.36 -8.11 -14.10
N ILE A 240 -17.07 -7.93 -13.82
CA ILE A 240 -16.00 -8.82 -14.27
C ILE A 240 -16.07 -10.12 -13.47
N LYS A 241 -16.30 -11.24 -14.13
CA LYS A 241 -16.43 -12.56 -13.51
C LYS A 241 -15.23 -13.42 -13.85
N LEU A 242 -14.31 -13.57 -12.90
CA LEU A 242 -13.17 -14.47 -13.02
C LEU A 242 -13.35 -15.68 -12.12
N ASP A 243 -13.13 -16.87 -12.65
CA ASP A 243 -13.03 -18.09 -11.87
C ASP A 243 -11.58 -18.24 -11.36
N PRO A 244 -11.34 -18.44 -10.05
CA PRO A 244 -9.99 -18.63 -9.52
C PRO A 244 -9.23 -19.85 -10.08
N SER A 245 -9.92 -20.78 -10.73
CA SER A 245 -9.33 -21.95 -11.40
C SER A 245 -8.83 -21.68 -12.82
N TRP A 246 -9.19 -20.53 -13.41
CA TRP A 246 -8.81 -20.19 -14.78
C TRP A 246 -7.30 -20.00 -14.93
N SER A 247 -6.77 -20.42 -16.08
CA SER A 247 -5.41 -20.09 -16.50
C SER A 247 -5.29 -18.62 -16.86
N ARG A 248 -4.05 -18.13 -16.99
CA ARG A 248 -3.77 -16.76 -17.43
C ARG A 248 -4.39 -16.47 -18.81
N GLU A 249 -4.33 -17.44 -19.71
CA GLU A 249 -4.86 -17.35 -21.07
C GLU A 249 -6.39 -17.26 -21.04
N GLN A 250 -7.06 -18.07 -20.23
CA GLN A 250 -8.52 -18.02 -20.07
C GLN A 250 -8.98 -16.67 -19.50
N VAL A 251 -8.25 -16.10 -18.54
CA VAL A 251 -8.53 -14.76 -18.02
C VAL A 251 -8.38 -13.71 -19.12
N ILE A 252 -7.31 -13.77 -19.90
CA ILE A 252 -7.05 -12.83 -20.99
C ILE A 252 -8.14 -12.93 -22.06
N GLU A 253 -8.50 -14.14 -22.51
CA GLU A 253 -9.55 -14.37 -23.51
C GLU A 253 -10.91 -13.84 -23.04
N TYR A 254 -11.26 -14.08 -21.78
CA TYR A 254 -12.49 -13.56 -21.21
C TYR A 254 -12.51 -12.04 -21.17
N LEU A 255 -11.45 -11.40 -20.65
CA LEU A 255 -11.36 -9.93 -20.60
C LEU A 255 -11.38 -9.30 -21.99
N GLU A 256 -10.75 -9.95 -22.97
CA GLU A 256 -10.76 -9.54 -24.37
C GLU A 256 -12.19 -9.59 -24.94
N SER A 257 -12.97 -10.62 -24.60
CA SER A 257 -14.34 -10.80 -25.08
C SER A 257 -15.36 -9.75 -24.59
N ILE A 258 -15.07 -9.06 -23.49
CA ILE A 258 -15.98 -8.08 -22.86
C ILE A 258 -15.51 -6.63 -22.99
N ARG A 259 -14.39 -6.37 -23.66
CA ARG A 259 -13.77 -5.04 -23.70
C ARG A 259 -14.64 -3.95 -24.33
N ASP A 260 -15.50 -4.33 -25.28
CA ASP A 260 -16.38 -3.39 -25.99
C ASP A 260 -17.52 -2.85 -25.10
N THR A 261 -17.83 -3.55 -24.01
CA THR A 261 -18.92 -3.20 -23.09
C THR A 261 -18.43 -2.90 -21.67
N ASN A 262 -17.19 -3.26 -21.33
CA ASN A 262 -16.59 -3.03 -20.01
C ASN A 262 -15.26 -2.26 -20.12
N ILE A 263 -15.30 -0.98 -19.75
CA ILE A 263 -14.13 -0.08 -19.80
C ILE A 263 -12.98 -0.53 -18.91
N THR A 264 -13.25 -1.17 -17.77
CA THR A 264 -12.20 -1.66 -16.87
C THR A 264 -11.48 -2.85 -17.50
N ALA A 265 -12.19 -3.73 -18.19
CA ALA A 265 -11.59 -4.82 -18.96
C ALA A 265 -10.75 -4.28 -20.13
N ASP A 266 -11.22 -3.26 -20.85
CA ASP A 266 -10.44 -2.61 -21.91
C ASP A 266 -9.14 -1.99 -21.36
N LEU A 267 -9.23 -1.21 -20.28
CA LEU A 267 -8.09 -0.56 -19.63
C LEU A 267 -7.06 -1.56 -19.07
N ALA A 268 -7.48 -2.78 -18.73
CA ALA A 268 -6.59 -3.83 -18.23
C ALA A 268 -5.49 -4.17 -19.25
N PHE A 269 -5.77 -4.15 -20.56
CA PHE A 269 -4.77 -4.42 -21.60
C PHE A 269 -3.71 -3.31 -21.71
N TYR A 270 -4.09 -2.06 -21.44
CA TYR A 270 -3.15 -0.95 -21.37
C TYR A 270 -2.25 -1.05 -20.14
N ALA A 271 -2.81 -1.45 -18.98
CA ALA A 271 -2.04 -1.67 -17.76
C ALA A 271 -1.12 -2.90 -17.87
N TYR A 272 -1.59 -3.96 -18.53
CA TYR A 272 -0.85 -5.19 -18.80
C TYR A 272 0.24 -5.01 -19.86
N ARG A 273 0.10 -3.97 -20.70
CA ARG A 273 1.01 -3.55 -21.78
C ARG A 273 1.26 -4.62 -22.83
N ASP A 274 0.24 -5.42 -23.14
CA ASP A 274 0.29 -6.29 -24.30
C ASP A 274 0.11 -5.46 -25.57
N MET A 275 1.22 -5.17 -26.23
CA MET A 275 1.27 -4.26 -27.37
C MET A 275 0.60 -4.81 -28.63
N THR A 276 0.17 -6.07 -28.62
CA THR A 276 -0.65 -6.67 -29.70
C THR A 276 -2.14 -6.40 -29.53
N ARG A 277 -2.57 -5.98 -28.33
CA ARG A 277 -3.97 -5.84 -27.93
C ARG A 277 -4.38 -4.45 -27.47
N CYS A 278 -3.44 -3.51 -27.44
CA CYS A 278 -3.71 -2.13 -27.04
C CYS A 278 -3.14 -1.13 -28.04
N ASP A 279 -3.70 0.08 -28.01
CA ASP A 279 -3.12 1.21 -28.73
C ASP A 279 -1.78 1.60 -28.10
N TRP A 280 -0.75 1.81 -28.92
CA TRP A 280 0.58 2.18 -28.44
C TRP A 280 0.66 3.62 -27.93
N ARG A 281 -0.24 4.53 -28.34
CA ARG A 281 -0.17 5.96 -28.03
C ARG A 281 -0.08 6.24 -26.52
N PRO A 282 -0.88 5.62 -25.63
CA PRO A 282 -0.73 5.80 -24.19
C PRO A 282 0.62 5.32 -23.64
N PHE A 283 1.12 4.18 -24.13
CA PHE A 283 2.43 3.65 -23.74
C PHE A 283 3.55 4.62 -24.13
N VAL A 284 3.57 5.06 -25.40
CA VAL A 284 4.58 5.99 -25.93
C VAL A 284 4.53 7.32 -25.17
N LYS A 285 3.33 7.84 -24.90
CA LYS A 285 3.17 9.07 -24.13
C LYS A 285 3.79 8.94 -22.74
N ALA A 286 3.53 7.84 -22.04
CA ALA A 286 4.13 7.58 -20.74
C ALA A 286 5.66 7.41 -20.83
N ALA A 287 6.17 6.72 -21.85
CA ALA A 287 7.61 6.51 -22.06
C ALA A 287 8.39 7.82 -22.25
N ILE A 288 7.79 8.78 -22.96
CA ILE A 288 8.45 10.04 -23.32
C ILE A 288 8.21 11.16 -22.29
N GLU A 289 7.06 11.15 -21.59
CA GLU A 289 6.69 12.28 -20.72
C GLU A 289 6.76 11.96 -19.22
N ARG A 290 6.81 10.69 -18.83
CA ARG A 290 6.65 10.26 -17.42
C ARG A 290 7.78 9.35 -16.91
N CYS A 291 8.95 9.43 -17.54
CA CYS A 291 10.11 8.62 -17.19
C CYS A 291 11.32 9.49 -16.78
N PRO A 292 11.32 10.11 -15.59
CA PRO A 292 12.40 10.98 -15.12
C PRO A 292 13.66 10.23 -14.69
N VAL A 293 13.56 8.99 -14.20
CA VAL A 293 14.73 8.26 -13.65
C VAL A 293 15.74 7.96 -14.76
N SER A 294 15.26 7.58 -15.94
CA SER A 294 16.10 7.36 -17.11
C SER A 294 16.80 8.63 -17.59
N ILE A 295 16.14 9.78 -17.48
CA ILE A 295 16.75 11.08 -17.79
C ILE A 295 17.88 11.40 -16.80
N GLU A 296 17.61 11.25 -15.50
CA GLU A 296 18.56 11.57 -14.43
C GLU A 296 19.79 10.66 -14.48
N LYS A 297 19.59 9.36 -14.71
CA LYS A 297 20.68 8.37 -14.79
C LYS A 297 21.76 8.73 -15.81
N PHE A 298 21.35 9.27 -16.95
CA PHE A 298 22.25 9.57 -18.07
C PHE A 298 22.47 11.08 -18.23
N ALA A 299 22.23 11.90 -17.21
CA ALA A 299 22.26 13.37 -17.34
C ALA A 299 23.61 13.90 -17.89
N ASP A 300 24.73 13.32 -17.44
CA ASP A 300 26.09 13.75 -17.79
C ASP A 300 26.66 13.05 -19.05
N ASP A 301 25.96 12.03 -19.56
CA ASP A 301 26.46 11.21 -20.67
C ASP A 301 26.18 11.85 -22.02
N SER A 302 27.13 11.74 -22.96
CA SER A 302 26.82 12.01 -24.37
C SER A 302 25.78 11.01 -24.90
N LEU A 303 25.09 11.34 -26.01
CA LEU A 303 24.14 10.39 -26.63
C LEU A 303 24.83 9.08 -27.05
N GLU A 304 26.09 9.16 -27.52
CA GLU A 304 26.88 7.98 -27.88
C GLU A 304 27.27 7.12 -26.67
N GLU A 305 27.60 7.75 -25.55
CA GLU A 305 27.90 7.05 -24.29
C GLU A 305 26.63 6.39 -23.74
N THR A 306 25.51 7.11 -23.74
CA THR A 306 24.19 6.58 -23.36
C THR A 306 23.84 5.35 -24.21
N TYR A 307 23.96 5.46 -25.53
CA TYR A 307 23.69 4.35 -26.45
C TYR A 307 24.60 3.13 -26.20
N ARG A 308 25.90 3.35 -25.98
CA ARG A 308 26.84 2.27 -25.63
C ARG A 308 26.46 1.58 -24.33
N GLN A 309 26.07 2.33 -23.30
CA GLN A 309 25.63 1.76 -22.02
C GLN A 309 24.34 0.97 -22.19
N LEU A 310 23.36 1.47 -22.95
CA LEU A 310 22.11 0.74 -23.22
C LEU A 310 22.34 -0.57 -23.98
N ILE A 311 23.26 -0.61 -24.95
CA ILE A 311 23.64 -1.84 -25.64
C ILE A 311 24.34 -2.83 -24.70
N ALA A 312 25.16 -2.33 -23.78
CA ALA A 312 25.89 -3.17 -22.83
C ALA A 312 24.98 -3.85 -21.79
N MET A 313 23.76 -3.34 -21.56
CA MET A 313 22.77 -3.99 -20.71
C MET A 313 22.30 -5.33 -21.32
N PRO A 314 21.98 -6.35 -20.51
CA PRO A 314 21.41 -7.59 -21.01
C PRO A 314 20.18 -7.33 -21.88
N ASN A 315 20.04 -8.08 -22.98
CA ASN A 315 18.96 -7.91 -23.94
C ASN A 315 17.74 -8.76 -23.60
N GLU A 316 17.22 -8.56 -22.40
CA GLU A 316 16.12 -9.32 -21.81
C GLU A 316 15.13 -8.35 -21.17
N SER A 317 13.87 -8.45 -21.54
CA SER A 317 12.82 -7.64 -20.90
C SER A 317 12.42 -8.27 -19.57
N ILE A 318 12.06 -7.45 -18.60
CA ILE A 318 11.43 -7.91 -17.35
C ILE A 318 9.99 -8.43 -17.57
N TYR A 319 9.46 -8.27 -18.77
CA TYR A 319 8.14 -8.74 -19.18
C TYR A 319 8.24 -9.82 -20.26
N ASP A 320 7.36 -10.79 -20.17
CA ASP A 320 7.23 -11.89 -21.12
C ASP A 320 6.42 -11.51 -22.38
N GLY A 321 6.63 -12.26 -23.46
CA GLY A 321 5.88 -12.11 -24.71
C GLY A 321 5.91 -10.67 -25.27
N PRO A 322 4.81 -10.17 -25.85
CA PRO A 322 4.76 -8.87 -26.53
C PRO A 322 4.68 -7.66 -25.58
N ARG A 323 4.95 -7.86 -24.29
CA ARG A 323 4.82 -6.80 -23.28
C ARG A 323 6.09 -5.95 -23.19
N LEU A 324 5.94 -4.66 -22.92
CA LEU A 324 7.07 -3.72 -22.86
C LEU A 324 7.23 -3.03 -21.50
N ALA A 325 8.49 -2.91 -21.09
CA ALA A 325 8.94 -2.08 -19.98
C ALA A 325 9.02 -0.60 -20.39
N GLN A 326 8.75 0.28 -19.44
CA GLN A 326 8.97 1.73 -19.57
C GLN A 326 10.46 2.04 -19.39
N PRO A 327 10.96 3.17 -19.94
CA PRO A 327 12.36 3.58 -19.79
C PRO A 327 12.92 3.56 -18.37
N ASP A 328 12.13 4.01 -17.39
CA ASP A 328 12.57 3.99 -15.99
C ASP A 328 12.71 2.58 -15.43
N GLU A 329 11.91 1.62 -15.90
CA GLU A 329 12.06 0.21 -15.53
C GLU A 329 13.35 -0.38 -16.13
N VAL A 330 13.64 -0.06 -17.40
CA VAL A 330 14.91 -0.49 -18.05
C VAL A 330 16.12 -0.06 -17.22
N VAL A 331 16.11 1.19 -16.76
CA VAL A 331 17.20 1.74 -15.95
C VAL A 331 17.22 1.17 -14.53
N ASN A 332 16.07 1.06 -13.87
CA ASN A 332 16.01 0.56 -12.49
C ASN A 332 16.39 -0.93 -12.39
N PHE A 333 16.01 -1.75 -13.36
CA PHE A 333 16.36 -3.17 -13.42
C PHE A 333 17.66 -3.45 -14.18
N ASN A 334 18.24 -2.43 -14.82
CA ASN A 334 19.47 -2.51 -15.59
C ASN A 334 19.43 -3.61 -16.67
N THR A 335 18.28 -3.75 -17.34
CA THR A 335 18.02 -4.73 -18.39
C THR A 335 16.84 -4.29 -19.24
N GLY A 336 16.77 -4.74 -20.49
CA GLY A 336 15.63 -4.47 -21.36
C GLY A 336 15.81 -5.07 -22.74
N ASP A 337 14.70 -5.32 -23.44
CA ASP A 337 14.72 -5.65 -24.86
C ASP A 337 15.10 -4.42 -25.71
N GLY A 338 15.50 -4.65 -26.97
CA GLY A 338 15.85 -3.59 -27.92
C GLY A 338 14.80 -2.50 -28.07
N ILE A 339 13.51 -2.86 -28.09
CA ILE A 339 12.41 -1.87 -28.22
C ILE A 339 12.40 -0.94 -27.00
N GLU A 340 12.57 -1.51 -25.81
CA GLU A 340 12.52 -0.79 -24.54
C GLU A 340 13.72 0.16 -24.42
N LYS A 341 14.91 -0.31 -24.82
CA LYS A 341 16.14 0.51 -24.91
C LYS A 341 16.01 1.63 -25.95
N ALA A 342 15.35 1.37 -27.07
CA ALA A 342 15.06 2.38 -28.09
C ALA A 342 14.16 3.49 -27.53
N PHE A 343 13.11 3.15 -26.78
CA PHE A 343 12.29 4.14 -26.07
C PHE A 343 13.07 4.90 -24.99
N THR A 344 13.97 4.25 -24.27
CA THR A 344 14.84 4.92 -23.28
C THR A 344 15.71 5.98 -23.94
N LEU A 345 16.36 5.65 -25.06
CA LEU A 345 17.16 6.61 -25.81
C LEU A 345 16.29 7.74 -26.38
N ALA A 346 15.12 7.42 -26.93
CA ALA A 346 14.19 8.41 -27.45
C ALA A 346 13.70 9.41 -26.37
N ASN A 347 13.40 8.92 -25.16
CA ASN A 347 13.03 9.76 -24.01
C ASN A 347 14.14 10.77 -23.68
N ILE A 348 15.39 10.31 -23.63
CA ILE A 348 16.57 11.15 -23.35
C ILE A 348 16.78 12.20 -24.45
N ILE A 349 16.67 11.81 -25.72
CA ILE A 349 16.81 12.74 -26.86
C ILE A 349 15.73 13.82 -26.80
N ARG A 350 14.46 13.44 -26.64
CA ARG A 350 13.32 14.38 -26.55
C ARG A 350 13.44 15.33 -25.37
N LYS A 351 13.99 14.88 -24.24
CA LYS A 351 14.22 15.74 -23.07
C LYS A 351 15.31 16.77 -23.32
N ARG A 352 16.41 16.38 -23.97
CA ARG A 352 17.55 17.27 -24.28
C ARG A 352 17.21 18.27 -25.38
N ASN A 353 16.50 17.81 -26.41
CA ASN A 353 16.09 18.61 -27.56
C ASN A 353 14.58 18.46 -27.82
N PRO A 354 13.73 19.23 -27.11
CA PRO A 354 12.26 19.14 -27.24
C PRO A 354 11.70 19.47 -28.62
N ASP A 355 12.47 20.06 -29.52
CA ASP A 355 12.05 20.35 -30.90
C ASP A 355 12.53 19.30 -31.91
N GLN A 356 13.47 18.42 -31.51
CA GLN A 356 14.00 17.40 -32.39
C GLN A 356 12.97 16.28 -32.59
N PRO A 357 12.51 16.00 -33.82
CA PRO A 357 11.64 14.87 -34.08
C PRO A 357 12.44 13.57 -33.91
N VAL A 358 11.82 12.58 -33.27
CA VAL A 358 12.37 11.24 -33.11
C VAL A 358 11.44 10.26 -33.79
N LYS A 359 12.01 9.37 -34.62
CA LYS A 359 11.27 8.27 -35.22
C LYS A 359 11.82 6.95 -34.68
N ILE A 360 10.95 6.03 -34.33
CA ILE A 360 11.31 4.66 -33.94
C ILE A 360 10.67 3.74 -34.96
N ASP A 361 11.51 3.03 -35.71
CA ASP A 361 11.09 1.96 -36.62
C ASP A 361 11.35 0.62 -35.92
N ILE A 362 10.28 -0.08 -35.56
CA ILE A 362 10.29 -1.37 -34.87
C ILE A 362 10.02 -2.46 -35.90
N HIS A 363 10.95 -3.41 -36.00
CA HIS A 363 10.85 -4.57 -36.88
C HIS A 363 11.16 -5.85 -36.10
N GLU A 364 10.77 -7.02 -36.61
CA GLU A 364 10.80 -8.30 -35.89
C GLU A 364 12.12 -8.61 -35.13
N LYS A 365 13.28 -8.15 -35.63
CA LYS A 365 14.60 -8.46 -35.08
C LYS A 365 15.46 -7.25 -34.74
N GLN A 366 15.06 -6.07 -35.19
CA GLN A 366 15.88 -4.87 -35.05
C GLN A 366 15.02 -3.63 -35.00
N ASP A 367 15.30 -2.79 -34.01
CA ASP A 367 14.66 -1.50 -33.86
C ASP A 367 15.66 -0.40 -34.14
N VAL A 368 15.20 0.65 -34.80
CA VAL A 368 16.05 1.78 -35.16
C VAL A 368 15.43 3.07 -34.67
N VAL A 369 16.12 3.75 -33.77
CA VAL A 369 15.83 5.14 -33.40
C VAL A 369 16.51 6.03 -34.44
N LYS A 370 15.70 6.72 -35.25
CA LYS A 370 16.16 7.60 -36.32
C LYS A 370 16.08 9.05 -35.88
N THR A 371 17.22 9.72 -35.98
CA THR A 371 17.39 11.17 -35.74
C THR A 371 18.30 11.76 -36.82
N GLU A 372 19.21 12.68 -36.48
CA GLU A 372 20.35 13.03 -37.35
C GLU A 372 21.31 11.85 -37.54
N LYS A 373 21.40 10.99 -36.53
CA LYS A 373 22.10 9.71 -36.55
C LYS A 373 21.12 8.60 -36.21
N ASP A 374 21.32 7.45 -36.83
CA ASP A 374 20.54 6.24 -36.55
C ASP A 374 21.22 5.40 -35.46
N TYR A 375 20.41 4.96 -34.49
CA TYR A 375 20.82 4.10 -33.38
C TYR A 375 20.02 2.81 -33.45
N ALA A 376 20.70 1.67 -33.47
CA ALA A 376 20.09 0.38 -33.72
C ALA A 376 20.15 -0.53 -32.49
N PHE A 377 19.05 -1.18 -32.18
CA PHE A 377 18.92 -2.13 -31.09
C PHE A 377 18.41 -3.47 -31.63
N THR A 378 18.87 -4.58 -31.05
CA THR A 378 18.38 -5.91 -31.42
C THR A 378 17.19 -6.27 -30.53
N THR A 379 16.09 -6.72 -31.11
CA THR A 379 14.89 -7.14 -30.36
C THR A 379 14.57 -8.61 -30.55
N SER A 380 13.90 -9.17 -29.54
CA SER A 380 13.37 -10.53 -29.50
C SER A 380 11.83 -10.57 -29.40
N LYS A 381 11.17 -9.40 -29.37
CA LYS A 381 9.73 -9.29 -29.09
C LYS A 381 8.83 -9.64 -30.28
N GLY A 382 9.37 -9.67 -31.50
CA GLY A 382 8.60 -9.99 -32.72
C GLY A 382 7.46 -9.02 -33.01
N LEU A 383 7.62 -7.76 -32.60
CA LEU A 383 6.64 -6.69 -32.84
C LEU A 383 7.04 -5.90 -34.09
N GLU A 384 6.04 -5.26 -34.72
CA GLU A 384 6.26 -4.33 -35.82
C GLU A 384 5.43 -3.07 -35.59
N GLN A 385 6.07 -1.91 -35.66
CA GLN A 385 5.39 -0.62 -35.47
C GLN A 385 6.25 0.53 -35.98
N GLN A 386 5.62 1.60 -36.48
CA GLN A 386 6.32 2.84 -36.81
C GLN A 386 5.80 3.98 -35.94
N ILE A 387 6.70 4.67 -35.25
CA ILE A 387 6.35 5.70 -34.29
C ILE A 387 7.09 6.98 -34.63
N LYS A 388 6.37 8.10 -34.70
CA LYS A 388 6.92 9.45 -34.84
C LYS A 388 6.54 10.28 -33.64
N ILE A 389 7.53 10.88 -33.02
CA ILE A 389 7.41 11.69 -31.82
C ILE A 389 7.92 13.09 -32.17
N SER A 390 7.03 14.08 -32.18
CA SER A 390 7.36 15.49 -32.43
C SER A 390 6.62 16.41 -31.47
N THR A 391 6.86 17.72 -31.58
CA THR A 391 6.12 18.77 -30.86
C THR A 391 4.62 18.76 -31.19
N ASP A 392 4.26 18.35 -32.41
CA ASP A 392 2.86 18.21 -32.86
C ASP A 392 2.14 16.98 -32.26
N GLY A 393 2.85 16.14 -31.50
CA GLY A 393 2.32 14.96 -30.82
C GLY A 393 2.92 13.64 -31.29
N ILE A 394 2.27 12.55 -30.89
CA ILE A 394 2.69 11.17 -31.17
C ILE A 394 1.84 10.62 -32.31
N LYS A 395 2.49 10.12 -33.36
CA LYS A 395 1.85 9.37 -34.45
C LYS A 395 2.37 7.94 -34.44
N VAL A 396 1.45 6.99 -34.40
CA VAL A 396 1.68 5.55 -34.52
C VAL A 396 1.08 5.14 -35.86
N CYS A 397 1.86 4.50 -36.72
CA CYS A 397 1.57 4.32 -38.15
C CYS A 397 1.52 2.86 -38.58
#